data_AF-A0A9R1TFY0-F1
#
_entry.id   AF-A0A9R1TFY0-F1
#
_cell.length_a   1.000
_cell.length_b   1.000
_cell.length_c   1.000
_cell.angle_alpha   90.00
_cell.angle_beta   90.00
_cell.angle_gamma   90.00
#
_symmetry.space_group_name_H-M   'P 1'
#
loop_
_entity.id
_entity.type
_entity.pdbx_description
1 polymer ?
#
loop_
_entity_poly.entity_id
_entity_poly.type
_entity_poly.pdbx_seq_one_letter_code
_entity_poly.pdbx_strand_id
1 'polypeptide(L)'
;MDPRIPSQKEIRDCLGSTLADAFFELSNPVVRTFVGVTPPLQGPDEHLWHSPSDQLINKNCLKTPVTSSITQATTHRGVLELGEKALRQYDVELERRIRESLFAEMKNFHLLLEAEQRHITKTRIKKIEDECTSRINNLTKDYDKKLEEALDDVITRYNKILQKAVVQTRMNVTLEMMKKMREEVEFIVTDLNADYDRRCSIQRENMIADFNVIIRKERAKMRDTFDEWQRKKLEDLEIAQTKMANEFEEKAVKLIRCERFICDNEKRKIQENFQV
;
A
#
# COMPACT_ATOMS: atom_id res chain seq x y z
N MET A 1 91.93 -78.23 -21.37
CA MET A 1 91.34 -76.89 -21.57
C MET A 1 90.20 -76.80 -20.58
N ASP A 2 90.54 -76.54 -19.31
CA ASP A 2 89.58 -76.60 -18.22
C ASP A 2 88.83 -75.27 -18.11
N PRO A 3 87.50 -75.28 -18.01
CA PRO A 3 86.68 -74.08 -18.03
C PRO A 3 86.94 -73.23 -16.77
N ARG A 4 87.26 -71.95 -16.98
CA ARG A 4 87.50 -70.97 -15.91
C ARG A 4 86.17 -70.67 -15.20
N ILE A 5 86.03 -71.12 -13.96
CA ILE A 5 84.80 -70.91 -13.17
C ILE A 5 84.73 -69.44 -12.73
N PRO A 6 83.62 -68.71 -12.98
CA PRO A 6 83.48 -67.30 -12.58
C PRO A 6 83.42 -67.11 -11.06
N SER A 7 84.00 -66.02 -10.58
CA SER A 7 84.00 -65.65 -9.16
C SER A 7 82.66 -65.00 -8.73
N GLN A 8 82.36 -65.00 -7.41
CA GLN A 8 81.11 -64.46 -6.86
C GLN A 8 80.84 -63.00 -7.27
N LYS A 9 81.88 -62.17 -7.39
CA LYS A 9 81.76 -60.77 -7.80
C LYS A 9 81.39 -60.64 -9.27
N GLU A 10 82.03 -61.41 -10.14
CA GLU A 10 81.75 -61.39 -11.59
C GLU A 10 80.31 -61.83 -11.89
N ILE A 11 79.77 -62.78 -11.12
CA ILE A 11 78.38 -63.22 -11.26
C ILE A 11 77.40 -62.12 -10.81
N ARG A 12 77.70 -61.42 -9.72
CA ARG A 12 76.89 -60.29 -9.24
C ARG A 12 76.92 -59.10 -10.21
N ASP A 13 78.07 -58.82 -10.80
CA ASP A 13 78.23 -57.72 -11.76
C ASP A 13 77.51 -58.00 -13.09
N CYS A 14 77.44 -59.26 -13.53
CA CYS A 14 76.74 -59.63 -14.77
C CYS A 14 75.22 -59.80 -14.61
N LEU A 15 74.73 -60.38 -13.51
CA LEU A 15 73.30 -60.70 -13.32
C LEU A 15 72.54 -59.65 -12.50
N GLY A 16 73.24 -58.77 -11.77
CA GLY A 16 72.65 -57.88 -10.78
C GLY A 16 72.36 -58.57 -9.45
N SER A 17 72.34 -57.80 -8.36
CA SER A 17 72.31 -58.34 -6.98
C SER A 17 71.14 -59.29 -6.72
N THR A 18 69.93 -58.93 -7.16
CA THR A 18 68.70 -59.68 -6.85
C THR A 18 68.64 -61.03 -7.58
N LEU A 19 69.11 -61.09 -8.84
CA LEU A 19 69.13 -62.34 -9.60
C LEU A 19 70.31 -63.23 -9.19
N ALA A 20 71.45 -62.63 -8.86
CA ALA A 20 72.61 -63.37 -8.36
C ALA A 20 72.32 -64.05 -7.02
N ASP A 21 71.59 -63.38 -6.12
CA ASP A 21 71.20 -63.97 -4.83
C ASP A 21 70.20 -65.12 -5.01
N ALA A 22 69.23 -65.01 -5.93
CA ALA A 22 68.35 -66.14 -6.29
C ALA A 22 69.12 -67.30 -6.94
N PHE A 23 70.10 -67.01 -7.80
CA PHE A 23 70.98 -68.02 -8.40
C PHE A 23 71.83 -68.74 -7.35
N PHE A 24 72.37 -68.01 -6.37
CA PHE A 24 73.05 -68.63 -5.23
C PHE A 24 72.07 -69.47 -4.41
N GLU A 25 70.86 -68.98 -4.12
CA GLU A 25 69.85 -69.74 -3.35
C GLU A 25 69.32 -71.00 -4.04
N LEU A 26 69.26 -71.05 -5.37
CA LEU A 26 68.76 -72.22 -6.11
C LEU A 26 69.86 -73.18 -6.60
N SER A 27 71.14 -72.81 -6.48
CA SER A 27 72.26 -73.63 -6.96
C SER A 27 72.64 -74.77 -6.01
N ASN A 28 73.13 -75.87 -6.59
CA ASN A 28 73.55 -77.07 -5.88
C ASN A 28 74.71 -76.74 -4.91
N PRO A 29 74.70 -77.26 -3.65
CA PRO A 29 75.69 -76.94 -2.63
C PRO A 29 77.15 -77.12 -3.07
N VAL A 30 77.45 -78.06 -3.97
CA VAL A 30 78.82 -78.25 -4.49
C VAL A 30 79.29 -77.05 -5.32
N VAL A 31 78.40 -76.44 -6.11
CA VAL A 31 78.70 -75.27 -6.92
C VAL A 31 78.89 -74.03 -6.03
N ARG A 32 78.15 -73.94 -4.92
CA ARG A 32 78.32 -72.85 -3.94
C ARG A 32 79.69 -72.85 -3.27
N THR A 33 80.27 -74.02 -2.99
CA THR A 33 81.63 -74.14 -2.45
C THR A 33 82.68 -73.72 -3.49
N PHE A 34 82.50 -74.05 -4.77
CA PHE A 34 83.43 -73.63 -5.84
C PHE A 34 83.37 -72.14 -6.15
N VAL A 35 82.19 -71.50 -6.03
CA VAL A 35 81.99 -70.07 -6.27
C VAL A 35 82.31 -69.21 -5.02
N GLY A 36 82.59 -69.85 -3.87
CA GLY A 36 83.03 -69.19 -2.63
C GLY A 36 81.90 -68.60 -1.77
N VAL A 37 80.66 -69.06 -1.97
CA VAL A 37 79.47 -68.55 -1.25
C VAL A 37 79.32 -69.18 0.14
N THR A 38 79.82 -70.40 0.33
CA THR A 38 79.89 -71.06 1.64
C THR A 38 81.33 -71.01 2.15
N PRO A 39 81.61 -70.49 3.36
CA PRO A 39 82.97 -70.47 3.90
C PRO A 39 83.51 -71.90 4.05
N PRO A 40 84.81 -72.15 3.77
CA PRO A 40 85.39 -73.48 3.94
C PRO A 40 85.30 -73.90 5.41
N LEU A 41 84.93 -75.16 5.64
CA LEU A 41 84.86 -75.76 6.98
C LEU A 41 86.24 -75.64 7.65
N GLN A 42 86.32 -74.84 8.71
CA GLN A 42 87.50 -74.77 9.59
C GLN A 42 87.62 -76.11 10.33
N GLY A 43 88.76 -76.78 10.19
CA GLY A 43 89.12 -77.96 10.98
C GLY A 43 89.24 -77.62 12.48
N PRO A 44 89.36 -78.63 13.35
CA PRO A 44 89.21 -78.45 14.79
C PRO A 44 90.30 -77.55 15.37
N ASP A 45 89.89 -76.38 15.87
CA ASP A 45 90.71 -75.41 16.60
C ASP A 45 91.13 -75.97 17.98
N GLU A 46 92.26 -75.48 18.48
CA GLU A 46 93.12 -75.92 19.61
C GLU A 46 92.46 -76.03 21.01
N HIS A 47 91.27 -76.65 21.13
CA HIS A 47 90.58 -76.87 22.40
C HIS A 47 90.26 -78.35 22.64
N LEU A 48 91.28 -79.19 22.47
CA LEU A 48 91.31 -80.52 23.08
C LEU A 48 91.78 -80.40 24.53
N TRP A 49 91.00 -80.95 25.44
CA TRP A 49 91.26 -80.97 26.87
C TRP A 49 92.55 -81.77 27.16
N HIS A 50 93.57 -81.14 27.74
CA HIS A 50 94.84 -81.80 28.09
C HIS A 50 94.89 -82.18 29.57
N SER A 51 95.48 -83.35 29.84
CA SER A 51 95.58 -83.98 31.16
C SER A 51 96.39 -83.12 32.16
N PRO A 52 96.03 -83.10 33.46
CA PRO A 52 96.69 -82.27 34.48
C PRO A 52 98.21 -82.48 34.64
N SER A 53 98.76 -83.58 34.14
CA SER A 53 100.21 -83.85 34.18
C SER A 53 101.01 -83.03 33.14
N ASP A 54 100.37 -82.56 32.07
CA ASP A 54 100.99 -81.71 31.03
C ASP A 54 100.97 -80.21 31.41
N GLN A 55 100.25 -79.84 32.48
CA GLN A 55 100.13 -78.45 32.98
C GLN A 55 101.38 -77.95 33.75
N LEU A 56 102.35 -78.82 34.03
CA LEU A 56 103.57 -78.45 34.78
C LEU A 56 104.72 -77.96 33.88
N ILE A 57 104.59 -78.04 32.55
CA ILE A 57 105.62 -77.57 31.61
C ILE A 57 105.16 -76.27 30.93
N ASN A 58 105.24 -75.20 31.72
CA ASN A 58 105.39 -73.79 31.36
C ASN A 58 105.10 -73.38 29.88
N LYS A 59 103.85 -73.01 29.57
CA LYS A 59 103.48 -72.01 28.54
C LYS A 59 101.95 -71.79 28.48
N ASN A 60 101.51 -70.65 29.02
CA ASN A 60 100.42 -69.78 28.53
C ASN A 60 99.67 -69.08 29.68
N CYS A 61 99.74 -67.76 29.68
CA CYS A 61 98.98 -66.87 30.57
C CYS A 61 97.61 -66.58 29.95
N LEU A 62 96.55 -67.13 30.53
CA LEU A 62 95.17 -66.77 30.19
C LEU A 62 94.87 -65.34 30.66
N LYS A 63 94.42 -64.45 29.76
CA LYS A 63 93.78 -63.18 30.11
C LYS A 63 92.27 -63.36 30.09
N THR A 64 91.60 -62.94 31.16
CA THR A 64 90.13 -62.88 31.25
C THR A 64 89.55 -61.93 30.19
N PRO A 65 88.42 -62.27 29.53
CA PRO A 65 87.77 -61.37 28.59
C PRO A 65 87.00 -60.31 29.39
N VAL A 66 87.68 -59.22 29.74
CA VAL A 66 87.04 -58.10 30.43
C VAL A 66 86.54 -57.09 29.41
N THR A 67 85.23 -56.92 29.30
CA THR A 67 84.64 -55.81 28.57
C THR A 67 85.08 -54.51 29.23
N SER A 68 85.48 -53.49 28.46
CA SER A 68 86.16 -52.30 29.00
C SER A 68 85.40 -51.57 30.13
N SER A 69 84.07 -51.69 30.20
CA SER A 69 83.27 -51.11 31.28
C SER A 69 83.46 -51.80 32.63
N ILE A 70 83.73 -53.11 32.65
CA ILE A 70 83.91 -53.91 33.87
C ILE A 70 85.30 -53.69 34.46
N THR A 71 86.32 -53.50 33.62
CA THR A 71 87.68 -53.10 34.01
C THR A 71 87.73 -51.66 34.51
N GLN A 72 86.91 -50.77 33.96
CA GLN A 72 86.78 -49.40 34.48
C GLN A 72 86.08 -49.40 35.85
N ALA A 73 85.00 -50.17 36.04
CA ALA A 73 84.28 -50.25 37.31
C ALA A 73 85.09 -50.87 38.49
N THR A 74 86.19 -51.57 38.21
CA THR A 74 87.04 -52.21 39.23
C THR A 74 88.25 -51.36 39.66
N THR A 75 88.50 -50.23 38.99
CA THR A 75 89.56 -49.28 39.36
C THR A 75 88.95 -47.97 39.89
N HIS A 76 89.49 -47.41 40.98
CA HIS A 76 88.99 -46.16 41.59
C HIS A 76 88.82 -45.02 40.57
N ARG A 77 89.76 -44.94 39.62
CA ARG A 77 89.72 -43.98 38.50
C ARG A 77 88.55 -44.22 37.55
N GLY A 78 88.28 -45.47 37.16
CA GLY A 78 87.17 -45.76 36.25
C GLY A 78 85.80 -45.62 36.92
N VAL A 79 85.68 -45.85 38.23
CA VAL A 79 84.47 -45.52 39.02
C VAL A 79 84.20 -44.02 39.02
N LEU A 80 85.23 -43.18 39.20
CA LEU A 80 85.10 -41.72 39.13
C LEU A 80 84.68 -41.25 37.73
N GLU A 81 85.32 -41.77 36.66
CA GLU A 81 84.98 -41.42 35.27
C GLU A 81 83.54 -41.86 34.90
N LEU A 82 83.09 -43.03 35.37
CA LEU A 82 81.71 -43.49 35.20
C LEU A 82 80.71 -42.61 35.96
N GLY A 83 81.03 -42.25 37.20
CA GLY A 83 80.22 -41.35 38.03
C GLY A 83 80.09 -39.97 37.40
N GLU A 84 81.20 -39.40 36.90
CA GLU A 84 81.21 -38.11 36.23
C GLU A 84 80.40 -38.15 34.92
N LYS A 85 80.52 -39.23 34.14
CA LYS A 85 79.72 -39.40 32.92
C LYS A 85 78.23 -39.53 33.22
N ALA A 86 77.85 -40.28 34.26
CA ALA A 86 76.46 -40.42 34.69
C ALA A 86 75.90 -39.09 35.21
N LEU A 87 76.69 -38.33 35.96
CA LEU A 87 76.30 -37.01 36.47
C LEU A 87 76.06 -36.02 35.32
N ARG A 88 76.98 -35.96 34.35
CA ARG A 88 76.81 -35.11 33.14
C ARG A 88 75.56 -35.49 32.34
N GLN A 89 75.26 -36.78 32.20
CA GLN A 89 74.04 -37.24 31.53
C GLN A 89 72.78 -36.84 32.30
N TYR A 90 72.81 -36.94 33.63
CA TYR A 90 71.70 -36.53 34.48
C TYR A 90 71.47 -35.02 34.43
N ASP A 91 72.53 -34.21 34.45
CA ASP A 91 72.44 -32.75 34.38
C ASP A 91 71.81 -32.29 33.06
N VAL A 92 72.24 -32.87 31.92
CA VAL A 92 71.65 -32.58 30.60
C VAL A 92 70.17 -32.95 30.57
N GLU A 93 69.80 -34.10 31.12
CA GLU A 93 68.42 -34.57 31.14
C GLU A 93 67.53 -33.76 32.10
N LEU A 94 68.10 -33.27 33.21
CA LEU A 94 67.43 -32.38 34.15
C LEU A 94 67.19 -31.01 33.52
N GLU A 95 68.22 -30.42 32.89
CA GLU A 95 68.08 -29.15 32.17
C GLU A 95 67.07 -29.23 31.02
N ARG A 96 67.05 -30.36 30.29
CA ARG A 96 66.07 -30.60 29.23
C ARG A 96 64.65 -30.59 29.79
N ARG A 97 64.41 -31.33 30.88
CA ARG A 97 63.09 -31.38 31.55
C ARG A 97 62.67 -30.01 32.08
N ILE A 98 63.59 -29.28 32.72
CA ILE A 98 63.31 -27.93 33.22
C ILE A 98 62.93 -27.00 32.06
N ARG A 99 63.71 -27.01 30.96
CA ARG A 99 63.39 -26.20 29.76
C ARG A 99 62.04 -26.56 29.17
N GLU A 100 61.73 -27.84 29.00
CA GLU A 100 60.45 -28.29 28.46
C GLU A 100 59.27 -27.85 29.34
N SER A 101 59.42 -27.96 30.67
CA SER A 101 58.39 -27.51 31.61
C SER A 101 58.17 -25.99 31.55
N LEU A 102 59.26 -25.20 31.52
CA LEU A 102 59.20 -23.75 31.40
C LEU A 102 58.56 -23.31 30.07
N PHE A 103 58.91 -23.96 28.96
CA PHE A 103 58.28 -23.68 27.67
C PHE A 103 56.79 -24.01 27.64
N ALA A 104 56.39 -25.14 28.26
CA ALA A 104 54.99 -25.51 28.37
C ALA A 104 54.20 -24.51 29.23
N GLU A 105 54.75 -24.09 30.37
CA GLU A 105 54.15 -23.06 31.23
C GLU A 105 54.05 -21.72 30.50
N MET A 106 55.12 -21.24 29.86
CA MET A 106 55.10 -20.00 29.08
C MET A 106 54.03 -20.03 27.99
N LYS A 107 53.90 -21.15 27.27
CA LYS A 107 52.86 -21.33 26.26
C LYS A 107 51.46 -21.29 26.86
N ASN A 108 51.25 -21.94 28.00
CA ASN A 108 49.96 -21.93 28.70
C ASN A 108 49.59 -20.53 29.19
N PHE A 109 50.54 -19.80 29.77
CA PHE A 109 50.34 -18.40 30.19
C PHE A 109 50.01 -17.51 28.99
N HIS A 110 50.69 -17.70 27.86
CA HIS A 110 50.41 -16.94 26.64
C HIS A 110 48.98 -17.19 26.13
N LEU A 111 48.55 -18.46 26.07
CA LEU A 111 47.19 -18.82 25.67
C LEU A 111 46.13 -18.27 26.63
N LEU A 112 46.40 -18.29 27.94
CA LEU A 112 45.51 -17.73 28.95
C LEU A 112 45.36 -16.22 28.77
N LEU A 113 46.46 -15.51 28.58
CA LEU A 113 46.48 -14.07 28.35
C LEU A 113 45.70 -13.70 27.08
N GLU A 114 45.91 -14.43 25.97
CA GLU A 114 45.14 -14.22 24.74
C GLU A 114 43.64 -14.45 24.96
N ALA A 115 43.26 -15.51 25.67
CA ALA A 115 41.86 -15.80 25.96
C ALA A 115 41.22 -14.68 26.80
N GLU A 116 41.93 -14.17 27.81
CA GLU A 116 41.47 -13.06 28.63
C GLU A 116 41.31 -11.77 27.80
N GLN A 117 42.29 -11.44 26.96
CA GLN A 117 42.21 -10.29 26.06
C GLN A 117 41.01 -10.39 25.10
N ARG A 118 40.77 -11.57 24.52
CA ARG A 118 39.59 -11.82 23.66
C ARG A 118 38.29 -11.66 24.44
N HIS A 119 38.23 -12.18 25.66
CA HIS A 119 37.05 -12.04 26.52
C HIS A 119 36.76 -10.57 26.83
N ILE A 120 37.75 -9.82 27.30
CA ILE A 120 37.62 -8.38 27.60
C ILE A 120 37.17 -7.60 26.36
N THR A 121 37.79 -7.88 25.21
CA THR A 121 37.45 -7.21 23.95
C THR A 121 36.00 -7.50 23.54
N LYS A 122 35.57 -8.76 23.62
CA LYS A 122 34.20 -9.18 23.31
C LYS A 122 33.18 -8.52 24.24
N THR A 123 33.46 -8.46 25.54
CA THR A 123 32.57 -7.81 26.52
C THR A 123 32.46 -6.30 26.25
N ARG A 124 33.57 -5.64 25.90
CA ARG A 124 33.58 -4.21 25.55
C ARG A 124 32.78 -3.94 24.27
N ILE A 125 32.99 -4.74 23.23
CA ILE A 125 32.24 -4.63 21.97
C ILE A 125 30.74 -4.77 22.25
N LYS A 126 30.34 -5.81 22.98
CA LYS A 126 28.93 -6.03 23.31
C LYS A 126 28.32 -4.86 24.08
N LYS A 127 29.06 -4.29 25.05
CA LYS A 127 28.58 -3.12 25.79
C LYS A 127 28.36 -1.91 24.88
N ILE A 128 29.28 -1.66 23.94
CA ILE A 128 29.14 -0.58 22.96
C ILE A 128 27.95 -0.83 22.03
N GLU A 129 27.76 -2.08 21.58
CA GLU A 129 26.60 -2.47 20.76
C GLU A 129 25.28 -2.26 21.50
N ASP A 130 25.20 -2.63 22.79
CA ASP A 130 24.04 -2.43 23.64
C ASP A 130 23.75 -0.93 23.86
N GLU A 131 24.78 -0.12 24.08
CA GLU A 131 24.65 1.34 24.22
C GLU A 131 24.18 2.00 22.90
N CYS A 132 24.77 1.60 21.77
CA CYS A 132 24.38 2.09 20.44
C CYS A 132 22.95 1.70 20.09
N THR A 133 22.55 0.45 20.31
CA THR A 133 21.18 -0.01 20.05
C THR A 133 20.17 0.69 20.95
N SER A 134 20.47 0.88 22.23
CA SER A 134 19.63 1.66 23.14
C SER A 134 19.46 3.10 22.63
N ARG A 135 20.56 3.75 22.22
CA ARG A 135 20.53 5.12 21.69
C ARG A 135 19.74 5.22 20.39
N ILE A 136 19.93 4.28 19.46
CA ILE A 136 19.16 4.22 18.22
C ILE A 136 17.67 4.07 18.54
N ASN A 137 17.30 3.13 19.41
CA ASN A 137 15.90 2.91 19.77
C ASN A 137 15.25 4.14 20.41
N ASN A 138 15.99 4.87 21.26
CA ASN A 138 15.50 6.11 21.86
C ASN A 138 15.32 7.20 20.80
N LEU A 139 16.29 7.35 19.89
CA LEU A 139 16.19 8.32 18.78
C LEU A 139 15.01 7.98 17.88
N THR A 140 14.81 6.71 17.51
CA THR A 140 13.68 6.28 16.70
C THR A 140 12.37 6.66 17.36
N LYS A 141 12.19 6.36 18.65
CA LYS A 141 10.98 6.76 19.40
C LYS A 141 10.76 8.27 19.44
N ASP A 142 11.82 9.05 19.64
CA ASP A 142 11.73 10.51 19.65
C ASP A 142 11.34 11.07 18.28
N TYR A 143 11.86 10.49 17.20
CA TYR A 143 11.49 10.88 15.83
C TYR A 143 10.09 10.45 15.46
N ASP A 144 9.67 9.24 15.84
CA ASP A 144 8.30 8.76 15.62
C ASP A 144 7.29 9.68 16.32
N LYS A 145 7.56 10.06 17.58
CA LYS A 145 6.72 11.00 18.32
C LYS A 145 6.66 12.37 17.63
N LYS A 146 7.78 12.92 17.19
CA LYS A 146 7.81 14.20 16.45
C LYS A 146 7.07 14.11 15.12
N LEU A 147 7.13 12.96 14.46
CA LEU A 147 6.41 12.72 13.22
C LEU A 147 4.90 12.67 13.47
N GLU A 148 4.45 11.95 14.50
CA GLU A 148 3.05 11.93 14.92
C GLU A 148 2.53 13.33 15.24
N GLU A 149 3.27 14.09 16.06
CA GLU A 149 2.92 15.48 16.40
C GLU A 149 2.81 16.35 15.13
N ALA A 150 3.77 16.25 14.21
CA ALA A 150 3.75 17.01 12.97
C ALA A 150 2.58 16.60 12.04
N LEU A 151 2.25 15.31 11.99
CA LEU A 151 1.12 14.79 11.21
C LEU A 151 -0.21 15.30 11.77
N ASP A 152 -0.41 15.23 13.08
CA ASP A 152 -1.60 15.78 13.74
C ASP A 152 -1.75 17.28 13.49
N ASP A 153 -0.64 18.02 13.54
CA ASP A 153 -0.59 19.44 13.21
C ASP A 153 -1.01 19.73 11.76
N VAL A 154 -0.56 18.91 10.81
CA VAL A 154 -0.95 19.03 9.40
C VAL A 154 -2.42 18.67 9.20
N ILE A 155 -2.89 17.58 9.82
CA ILE A 155 -4.28 17.12 9.73
C ILE A 155 -5.24 18.17 10.30
N THR A 156 -4.93 18.73 11.47
CA THR A 156 -5.76 19.77 12.11
C THR A 156 -5.80 21.05 11.28
N ARG A 157 -4.66 21.51 10.73
CA ARG A 157 -4.61 22.65 9.80
C ARG A 157 -5.45 22.39 8.56
N TYR A 158 -5.31 21.22 7.94
CA TYR A 158 -6.03 20.87 6.72
C TYR A 158 -7.54 20.76 6.97
N ASN A 159 -7.95 20.11 8.06
CA ASN A 159 -9.35 20.02 8.47
C ASN A 159 -9.98 21.40 8.69
N LYS A 160 -9.25 22.35 9.28
CA LYS A 160 -9.72 23.73 9.45
C LYS A 160 -9.93 24.44 8.11
N ILE A 161 -9.03 24.23 7.14
CA ILE A 161 -9.17 24.79 5.78
C ILE A 161 -10.37 24.15 5.08
N LEU A 162 -10.50 22.82 5.16
CA LEU A 162 -11.60 22.08 4.55
C LEU A 162 -12.95 22.51 5.13
N GLN A 163 -13.07 22.63 6.45
CA GLN A 163 -14.29 23.11 7.10
C GLN A 163 -14.67 24.52 6.63
N LYS A 164 -13.71 25.44 6.54
CA LYS A 164 -13.96 26.78 6.00
C LYS A 164 -14.46 26.74 4.55
N ALA A 165 -13.84 25.91 3.70
CA ALA A 165 -14.25 25.73 2.31
C ALA A 165 -15.66 25.13 2.19
N VAL A 166 -16.00 24.16 3.05
CA VAL A 166 -17.34 23.55 3.09
C VAL A 166 -18.40 24.56 3.55
N VAL A 167 -18.12 25.36 4.58
CA VAL A 167 -19.05 26.40 5.04
C VAL A 167 -19.25 27.47 3.95
N GLN A 168 -18.17 27.90 3.30
CA GLN A 168 -18.25 28.88 2.22
C GLN A 168 -19.04 28.36 1.01
N THR A 169 -18.78 27.12 0.59
CA THR A 169 -19.52 26.51 -0.53
C THR A 169 -21.00 26.34 -0.18
N ARG A 170 -21.32 25.90 1.03
CA ARG A 170 -22.71 25.85 1.53
C ARG A 170 -23.37 27.22 1.47
N MET A 171 -22.73 28.27 1.99
CA MET A 171 -23.27 29.62 1.96
C MET A 171 -23.52 30.11 0.53
N ASN A 172 -22.57 29.90 -0.38
CA ASN A 172 -22.70 30.29 -1.78
C ASN A 172 -23.86 29.55 -2.46
N VAL A 173 -23.98 28.23 -2.24
CA VAL A 173 -25.08 27.42 -2.80
C VAL A 173 -26.42 27.87 -2.25
N THR A 174 -26.52 28.15 -0.94
CA THR A 174 -27.77 28.65 -0.34
C THR A 174 -28.16 30.00 -0.92
N LEU A 175 -27.20 30.93 -1.08
CA LEU A 175 -27.47 32.24 -1.69
C LEU A 175 -27.96 32.13 -3.14
N GLU A 176 -27.30 31.29 -3.95
CA GLU A 176 -27.71 31.02 -5.33
C GLU A 176 -29.11 30.38 -5.39
N MET A 177 -29.40 29.41 -4.52
CA MET A 177 -30.71 28.77 -4.47
C MET A 177 -31.80 29.75 -4.05
N MET A 178 -31.55 30.60 -3.04
CA MET A 178 -32.48 31.65 -2.63
C MET A 178 -32.75 32.66 -3.75
N LYS A 179 -31.71 33.01 -4.54
CA LYS A 179 -31.86 33.89 -5.69
C LYS A 179 -32.77 33.26 -6.74
N LYS A 180 -32.50 32.01 -7.15
CA LYS A 180 -33.34 31.29 -8.11
C LYS A 180 -34.78 31.12 -7.63
N MET A 181 -34.98 30.79 -6.35
CA MET A 181 -36.32 30.70 -5.79
C MET A 181 -37.06 32.03 -5.85
N ARG A 182 -36.37 33.15 -5.62
CA ARG A 182 -36.97 34.49 -5.72
C ARG A 182 -37.40 34.80 -7.16
N GLU A 183 -36.53 34.50 -8.13
CA GLU A 183 -36.83 34.68 -9.56
C GLU A 183 -38.03 33.84 -9.99
N GLU A 184 -38.13 32.58 -9.56
CA GLU A 184 -39.28 31.73 -9.85
C GLU A 184 -40.57 32.21 -9.17
N VAL A 185 -40.50 32.68 -7.93
CA VAL A 185 -41.66 33.27 -7.24
C VAL A 185 -42.12 34.54 -7.94
N GLU A 186 -41.19 35.39 -8.37
CA GLU A 186 -41.52 36.60 -9.13
C GLU A 186 -42.21 36.25 -10.44
N PHE A 187 -41.67 35.29 -11.19
CA PHE A 187 -42.29 34.78 -12.42
C PHE A 187 -43.72 34.30 -12.18
N ILE A 188 -43.93 33.40 -11.20
CA ILE A 188 -45.26 32.87 -10.86
C ILE A 188 -46.23 33.99 -10.46
N VAL A 189 -45.80 34.95 -9.66
CA VAL A 189 -46.65 36.07 -9.23
C VAL A 189 -47.03 36.95 -10.42
N THR A 190 -46.09 37.24 -11.32
CA THR A 190 -46.38 38.03 -12.52
C THR A 190 -47.35 37.33 -13.46
N ASP A 191 -47.18 36.02 -13.67
CA ASP A 191 -48.05 35.18 -14.48
C ASP A 191 -49.47 35.11 -13.88
N LEU A 192 -49.57 34.86 -12.58
CA LEU A 192 -50.85 34.79 -11.88
C LEU A 192 -51.61 36.12 -11.92
N ASN A 193 -50.91 37.24 -11.76
CA ASN A 193 -51.50 38.58 -11.87
C ASN A 193 -51.98 38.87 -13.29
N ALA A 194 -51.20 38.51 -14.32
CA ALA A 194 -51.63 38.67 -15.71
C ALA A 194 -52.89 37.84 -16.01
N ASP A 195 -52.95 36.61 -15.51
CA ASP A 195 -54.12 35.73 -15.62
C ASP A 195 -55.35 36.27 -14.86
N TYR A 196 -55.13 36.89 -13.70
CA TYR A 196 -56.18 37.56 -12.94
C TYR A 196 -56.72 38.77 -13.70
N ASP A 197 -55.84 39.65 -14.17
CA ASP A 197 -56.22 40.84 -14.95
C ASP A 197 -56.99 40.47 -16.21
N ARG A 198 -56.56 39.41 -16.91
CA ARG A 198 -57.27 38.88 -18.08
C ARG A 198 -58.68 38.42 -17.72
N ARG A 199 -58.84 37.67 -16.62
CA ARG A 199 -60.16 37.23 -16.14
C ARG A 199 -61.05 38.42 -15.75
N CYS A 200 -60.50 39.41 -15.05
CA CYS A 200 -61.22 40.63 -14.70
C CYS A 200 -61.65 41.43 -15.93
N SER A 201 -60.81 41.53 -16.97
CA SER A 201 -61.17 42.18 -18.23
C SER A 201 -62.34 41.48 -18.91
N ILE A 202 -62.25 40.16 -19.05
CA ILE A 202 -63.33 39.34 -19.65
C ILE A 202 -64.62 39.49 -18.84
N GLN A 203 -64.55 39.44 -17.50
CA GLN A 203 -65.73 39.61 -16.66
C GLN A 203 -66.35 41.01 -16.83
N ARG A 204 -65.52 42.06 -16.90
CA ARG A 204 -65.99 43.42 -17.15
C ARG A 204 -66.67 43.54 -18.51
N GLU A 205 -66.09 42.96 -19.56
CA GLU A 205 -66.67 42.94 -20.91
C GLU A 205 -68.00 42.20 -20.94
N ASN A 206 -68.09 41.04 -20.29
CA ASN A 206 -69.33 40.28 -20.16
C ASN A 206 -70.41 41.09 -19.43
N MET A 207 -70.07 41.75 -18.31
CA MET A 207 -71.00 42.61 -17.59
C MET A 207 -71.49 43.78 -18.45
N ILE A 208 -70.60 44.43 -19.22
CA ILE A 208 -70.97 45.50 -20.15
C ILE A 208 -71.91 44.96 -21.23
N ALA A 209 -71.64 43.78 -21.78
CA ALA A 209 -72.50 43.13 -22.75
C ALA A 209 -73.89 42.85 -22.18
N ASP A 210 -73.97 42.29 -20.97
CA ASP A 210 -75.22 42.01 -20.26
C ASP A 210 -76.02 43.30 -19.99
N PHE A 211 -75.35 44.33 -19.48
CA PHE A 211 -75.97 45.64 -19.28
C PHE A 211 -76.49 46.24 -20.58
N ASN A 212 -75.73 46.15 -21.67
CA ASN A 212 -76.15 46.64 -22.98
C ASN A 212 -77.40 45.90 -23.50
N VAL A 213 -77.51 44.60 -23.26
CA VAL A 213 -78.71 43.83 -23.59
C VAL A 213 -79.91 44.33 -22.79
N ILE A 214 -79.76 44.57 -21.49
CA ILE A 214 -80.82 45.12 -20.63
C ILE A 214 -81.25 46.51 -21.14
N ILE A 215 -80.30 47.42 -21.39
CA ILE A 215 -80.59 48.76 -21.90
C ILE A 215 -81.31 48.72 -23.25
N ARG A 216 -80.90 47.83 -24.16
CA ARG A 216 -81.57 47.66 -25.46
C ARG A 216 -83.02 47.20 -25.29
N LYS A 217 -83.27 46.24 -24.38
CA LYS A 217 -84.63 45.76 -24.06
C LYS A 217 -85.49 46.87 -23.48
N GLU A 218 -84.98 47.63 -22.51
CA GLU A 218 -85.73 48.74 -21.91
C GLU A 218 -86.01 49.87 -22.90
N ARG A 219 -85.05 50.20 -23.78
CA ARG A 219 -85.28 51.17 -24.86
C ARG A 219 -86.33 50.69 -25.87
N ALA A 220 -86.38 49.38 -26.16
CA ALA A 220 -87.41 48.82 -27.03
C ALA A 220 -88.80 48.95 -26.37
N LYS A 221 -88.95 48.53 -25.11
CA LYS A 221 -90.20 48.70 -24.36
C LYS A 221 -90.66 50.17 -24.33
N MET A 222 -89.75 51.10 -24.05
CA MET A 222 -90.07 52.52 -24.01
C MET A 222 -90.56 53.04 -25.36
N ARG A 223 -89.93 52.61 -26.48
CA ARG A 223 -90.43 52.93 -27.83
C ARG A 223 -91.81 52.35 -28.08
N ASP A 224 -92.03 51.07 -27.78
CA ASP A 224 -93.33 50.42 -27.97
C ASP A 224 -94.44 51.16 -27.19
N THR A 225 -94.16 51.55 -25.93
CA THR A 225 -95.10 52.35 -25.13
C THR A 225 -95.33 53.75 -25.68
N PHE A 226 -94.31 54.37 -26.26
CA PHE A 226 -94.42 55.70 -26.87
C PHE A 226 -95.25 55.64 -28.16
N ASP A 227 -95.02 54.63 -29.01
CA ASP A 227 -95.76 54.40 -30.24
C ASP A 227 -97.24 54.06 -29.95
N GLU A 228 -97.53 53.30 -28.89
CA GLU A 228 -98.90 53.10 -28.40
C GLU A 228 -99.54 54.39 -27.92
N TRP A 229 -98.83 55.21 -27.15
CA TRP A 229 -99.34 56.50 -26.68
C TRP A 229 -99.62 57.46 -27.84
N GLN A 230 -98.71 57.52 -28.82
CA GLN A 230 -98.85 58.35 -30.01
C GLN A 230 -100.04 57.90 -30.86
N ARG A 231 -100.25 56.59 -31.04
CA ARG A 231 -101.44 56.05 -31.73
C ARG A 231 -102.73 56.46 -31.03
N LYS A 232 -102.84 56.23 -29.72
CA LYS A 232 -104.00 56.66 -28.93
C LYS A 232 -104.26 58.17 -29.06
N LYS A 233 -103.20 58.98 -29.04
CA LYS A 233 -103.34 60.42 -29.16
C LYS A 233 -103.82 60.86 -30.55
N LEU A 234 -103.38 60.18 -31.60
CA LEU A 234 -103.87 60.36 -32.97
C LEU A 234 -105.35 59.97 -33.09
N GLU A 235 -105.73 58.81 -32.56
CA GLU A 235 -107.14 58.37 -32.51
C GLU A 235 -108.03 59.38 -31.77
N ASP A 236 -107.58 59.86 -30.59
CA ASP A 236 -108.30 60.89 -29.83
C ASP A 236 -108.48 62.19 -30.63
N LEU A 237 -107.47 62.60 -31.41
CA LEU A 237 -107.53 63.78 -32.26
C LEU A 237 -108.48 63.58 -33.44
N GLU A 238 -108.48 62.41 -34.07
CA GLU A 238 -109.43 62.07 -35.15
C GLU A 238 -110.87 62.06 -34.64
N ILE A 239 -111.11 61.50 -33.45
CA ILE A 239 -112.42 61.53 -32.78
C ILE A 239 -112.83 62.98 -32.47
N ALA A 240 -111.92 63.81 -31.96
CA ALA A 240 -112.20 65.22 -31.71
C ALA A 240 -112.51 65.98 -33.01
N GLN A 241 -111.77 65.72 -34.10
CA GLN A 241 -111.96 66.36 -35.39
C GLN A 241 -113.31 65.98 -36.02
N THR A 242 -113.66 64.69 -36.01
CA THR A 242 -114.96 64.21 -36.49
C THR A 242 -116.11 64.76 -35.67
N LYS A 243 -115.96 64.83 -34.34
CA LYS A 243 -116.96 65.46 -33.46
C LYS A 243 -117.16 66.95 -33.79
N MET A 244 -116.07 67.70 -33.96
CA MET A 244 -116.12 69.11 -34.36
C MET A 244 -116.75 69.30 -35.74
N ALA A 245 -116.46 68.41 -36.70
CA ALA A 245 -117.06 68.44 -38.03
C ALA A 245 -118.58 68.17 -37.98
N ASN A 246 -119.01 67.17 -37.20
CA ASN A 246 -120.42 66.87 -36.99
C ASN A 246 -121.15 68.05 -36.31
N GLU A 247 -120.55 68.66 -35.27
CA GLU A 247 -121.10 69.85 -34.62
C GLU A 247 -121.22 71.04 -35.58
N PHE A 248 -120.27 71.19 -36.51
CA PHE A 248 -120.32 72.22 -37.55
C PHE A 248 -121.43 71.92 -38.57
N GLU A 249 -121.55 70.68 -39.03
CA GLU A 249 -122.60 70.25 -39.95
C GLU A 249 -123.99 70.42 -39.32
N GLU A 250 -124.17 70.04 -38.06
CA GLU A 250 -125.41 70.21 -37.33
C GLU A 250 -125.81 71.70 -37.19
N LYS A 251 -124.82 72.57 -36.91
CA LYS A 251 -125.01 74.03 -36.92
C LYS A 251 -125.37 74.56 -38.30
N ALA A 252 -124.71 74.09 -39.36
CA ALA A 252 -124.99 74.50 -40.74
C ALA A 252 -126.40 74.07 -41.19
N VAL A 253 -126.81 72.83 -40.89
CA VAL A 253 -128.16 72.33 -41.17
C VAL A 253 -129.21 73.14 -40.41
N LYS A 254 -128.95 73.48 -39.14
CA LYS A 254 -129.85 74.33 -38.35
C LYS A 254 -129.99 75.72 -38.98
N LEU A 255 -128.89 76.32 -39.43
CA LEU A 255 -128.88 77.60 -40.16
C LEU A 255 -129.72 77.52 -41.45
N ILE A 256 -129.50 76.49 -42.29
CA ILE A 256 -130.26 76.26 -43.51
C ILE A 256 -131.75 76.06 -43.22
N ARG A 257 -132.12 75.34 -42.15
CA ARG A 257 -133.52 75.18 -41.74
C ARG A 257 -134.13 76.51 -41.30
N CYS A 258 -133.40 77.34 -40.56
CA CYS A 258 -133.84 78.69 -40.21
C CYS A 258 -134.04 79.56 -41.45
N GLU A 259 -133.10 79.55 -42.40
CA GLU A 259 -133.26 80.27 -43.67
C GLU A 259 -134.42 79.76 -44.51
N ARG A 260 -134.61 78.44 -44.62
CA ARG A 260 -135.79 77.86 -45.29
C ARG A 260 -137.08 78.27 -44.62
N PHE A 261 -137.14 78.29 -43.29
CA PHE A 261 -138.31 78.77 -42.56
C PHE A 261 -138.58 80.24 -42.85
N ILE A 262 -137.55 81.09 -42.93
CA ILE A 262 -137.69 82.51 -43.31
C ILE A 262 -138.22 82.61 -44.75
N CYS A 263 -137.61 81.92 -45.71
CA CYS A 263 -138.03 81.89 -47.11
C CYS A 263 -139.46 81.34 -47.28
N ASP A 264 -139.85 80.30 -46.54
CA ASP A 264 -141.19 79.73 -46.58
C ASP A 264 -142.22 80.66 -45.93
N ASN A 265 -141.83 81.40 -44.90
CA ASN A 265 -142.67 82.43 -44.27
C ASN A 265 -142.83 83.65 -45.18
N GLU A 266 -141.77 84.04 -45.91
CA GLU A 266 -141.83 85.05 -46.97
C GLU A 266 -142.70 84.60 -48.14
N LYS A 267 -142.58 83.34 -48.59
CA LYS A 267 -143.49 82.75 -49.59
C LYS A 267 -144.95 82.73 -49.13
N ARG A 268 -145.21 82.42 -47.86
CA ARG A 268 -146.56 82.46 -47.27
C ARG A 268 -147.12 83.88 -47.25
N LYS A 269 -146.32 84.87 -46.85
CA LYS A 269 -146.69 86.29 -46.92
C LYS A 269 -146.97 86.76 -48.35
N ILE A 270 -146.22 86.25 -49.34
CA ILE A 270 -146.51 86.50 -50.76
C ILE A 270 -147.83 85.85 -51.15
N GLN A 271 -148.09 84.59 -50.78
CA GLN A 271 -149.35 83.90 -51.09
C GLN A 271 -150.59 84.54 -50.42
N GLU A 272 -150.46 85.07 -49.20
CA GLU A 272 -151.53 85.80 -48.51
C GLU A 272 -151.83 87.16 -49.18
N ASN A 273 -150.85 87.77 -49.86
CA ASN A 273 -151.04 89.01 -50.62
C ASN A 273 -151.65 88.79 -52.03
N PHE A 274 -151.85 87.54 -52.47
CA PHE A 274 -152.44 87.18 -53.77
C PHE A 274 -153.80 86.46 -53.65
N GLN A 275 -154.46 86.50 -52.49
CA GLN A 275 -155.90 86.21 -52.36
C GLN A 275 -156.71 87.50 -52.27
N VAL A 276 -156.75 88.24 -53.38
CA VAL A 276 -157.84 89.11 -53.86
C VAL A 276 -157.88 88.99 -55.37
#